data_AF-A0A0B1S397-F1
#
_entry.id   AF-A0A0B1S397-F1
#
_cell.length_a   1.000
_cell.length_b   1.000
_cell.length_c   1.000
_cell.angle_alpha   90.00
_cell.angle_beta   90.00
_cell.angle_gamma   90.00
#
_symmetry.space_group_name_H-M   'P 1'
#
loop_
_entity.id
_entity.type
_entity.pdbx_description
1 polymer ?
#
loop_
_entity_poly.entity_id
_entity_poly.type
_entity_poly.pdbx_seq_one_letter_code
_entity_poly.pdbx_strand_id
1 'polypeptide(L)' 'KGWRVASNRADCMNGDFRQLHIHTKYFESLNQLLDTVSPSYRERFGGQLMDKLKDLQMEK' A
#
# COMPACT_ATOMS: atom_id res chain seq x y z
N LYS A 1 -0.04 17.47 2.66
CA LYS A 1 0.31 16.47 3.71
C LYS A 1 0.27 15.01 3.21
N GLY A 2 -0.27 14.69 2.03
CA GLY A 2 -0.25 13.30 1.53
C GLY A 2 -1.36 12.43 2.12
N TRP A 3 -1.19 11.12 2.08
CA TRP A 3 -2.16 10.10 2.52
C TRP A 3 -1.93 9.72 3.99
N ARG A 4 -3.00 9.47 4.75
CA ARG A 4 -2.92 9.03 6.16
C ARG A 4 -4.06 8.08 6.48
N VAL A 5 -3.78 7.06 7.30
CA VAL A 5 -4.82 6.16 7.83
C VAL A 5 -5.56 6.85 8.96
N ALA A 6 -6.83 7.20 8.73
CA ALA A 6 -7.67 7.81 9.76
C ALA A 6 -8.27 6.77 10.72
N SER A 7 -8.67 5.60 10.22
CA SER A 7 -9.18 4.49 11.01
C SER A 7 -8.93 3.15 10.31
N ASN A 8 -9.05 2.06 11.05
CA ASN A 8 -9.09 0.69 10.53
C ASN A 8 -10.53 0.18 10.31
N ARG A 9 -11.54 1.02 10.56
CA ARG A 9 -12.95 0.70 10.33
C ARG A 9 -13.48 1.45 9.12
N ALA A 10 -14.38 0.82 8.38
CA ALA A 10 -15.13 1.47 7.32
C ALA A 10 -15.90 2.67 7.89
N ASP A 11 -15.92 3.77 7.13
CA ASP A 11 -16.63 5.03 7.46
C ASP A 11 -16.34 5.58 8.86
N CYS A 12 -15.11 5.41 9.35
CA CYS A 12 -14.69 5.85 10.67
C CYS A 12 -13.45 6.75 10.57
N MET A 13 -13.39 7.77 11.43
CA MET A 13 -12.24 8.69 11.53
C MET A 13 -11.53 8.61 12.89
N ASN A 14 -11.94 7.67 13.74
CA ASN A 14 -11.34 7.45 15.06
C ASN A 14 -10.14 6.51 14.88
N GLY A 15 -8.94 7.07 14.95
CA GLY A 15 -7.69 6.30 14.92
C GLY A 15 -7.60 5.34 16.11
N ASP A 16 -6.73 4.33 16.01
CA ASP A 16 -6.48 3.39 17.11
C ASP A 16 -5.21 3.78 17.89
N PHE A 17 -5.37 4.13 19.18
CA PHE A 17 -4.25 4.46 20.06
C PHE A 17 -3.27 3.30 20.24
N ARG A 18 -3.72 2.05 20.04
CA ARG A 18 -2.85 0.86 20.08
C ARG A 18 -1.89 0.78 18.90
N GLN A 19 -2.20 1.48 17.80
CA GLN A 19 -1.37 1.56 16.61
C GLN A 19 -1.08 3.01 16.24
N LEU A 20 -0.71 3.84 17.22
CA LEU A 20 -0.54 5.29 17.01
C LEU A 20 0.38 5.64 15.84
N HIS A 21 1.43 4.84 15.61
CA HIS A 21 2.38 5.05 14.52
C HIS A 21 1.70 5.08 13.13
N ILE A 22 0.79 4.14 12.83
CA ILE A 22 0.14 4.08 11.50
C ILE A 22 -0.82 5.25 11.30
N HIS A 23 -1.46 5.72 12.38
CA HIS A 23 -2.44 6.80 12.34
C HIS A 23 -1.83 8.21 12.36
N THR A 24 -0.55 8.33 12.68
CA THR A 24 0.18 9.62 12.70
C THR A 24 1.12 9.78 11.51
N LYS A 25 1.46 8.69 10.82
CA LYS A 25 2.30 8.70 9.62
C LYS A 25 1.55 9.23 8.40
N TYR A 26 2.17 10.17 7.70
CA TYR A 26 1.76 10.61 6.38
C TYR A 26 2.61 9.91 5.30
N PHE A 27 1.96 9.43 4.27
CA PHE A 27 2.56 8.78 3.10
C PHE A 27 2.50 9.73 1.91
N GLU A 28 3.55 9.77 1.11
CA GLU A 28 3.64 10.68 -0.03
C GLU A 28 2.75 10.23 -1.18
N SER A 29 2.59 8.92 -1.36
CA SER A 29 1.77 8.32 -2.41
C SER A 29 0.89 7.19 -1.91
N LEU A 30 -0.15 6.88 -2.69
CA LEU A 30 -1.02 5.73 -2.43
C LEU A 30 -0.25 4.41 -2.47
N ASN A 31 0.71 4.26 -3.38
CA ASN A 31 1.52 3.05 -3.49
C ASN A 31 2.33 2.82 -2.21
N GLN A 32 2.96 3.86 -1.67
CA GLN A 32 3.71 3.78 -0.41
C GLN A 32 2.81 3.40 0.78
N LEU A 33 1.58 3.93 0.82
CA LEU A 33 0.58 3.55 1.81
C LEU A 33 0.22 2.07 1.68
N LEU A 34 -0.20 1.64 0.48
CA LEU A 34 -0.65 0.27 0.21
C LEU A 34 0.46 -0.77 0.45
N ASP A 35 1.70 -0.46 0.07
CA ASP A 35 2.87 -1.29 0.36
C ASP A 35 3.09 -1.49 1.86
N THR A 36 2.69 -0.54 2.69
CA THR A 36 2.85 -0.63 4.15
C THR A 36 1.70 -1.38 4.80
N VAL A 37 0.46 -1.15 4.34
CA VAL A 37 -0.75 -1.67 5.04
C VAL A 37 -1.28 -2.98 4.47
N SER A 38 -0.88 -3.36 3.24
CA SER A 38 -1.39 -4.55 2.56
C SER A 38 -0.24 -5.36 1.93
N PRO A 39 0.25 -6.41 2.61
CA PRO A 39 1.27 -7.31 2.04
C PRO A 39 0.81 -7.94 0.72
N SER A 40 -0.48 -8.30 0.60
CA SER A 40 -1.05 -8.89 -0.61
C SER A 40 -1.05 -7.93 -1.80
N TYR A 41 -1.15 -6.61 -1.56
CA TYR A 41 -0.97 -5.62 -2.64
C TYR A 41 0.44 -5.71 -3.23
N ARG A 42 1.47 -5.76 -2.38
CA ARG A 42 2.87 -5.86 -2.80
C ARG A 42 3.13 -7.14 -3.58
N GLU A 43 2.64 -8.28 -3.09
CA GLU A 43 2.78 -9.58 -3.77
C GLU A 43 2.15 -9.56 -5.16
N ARG A 44 0.91 -9.04 -5.26
CA ARG A 44 0.20 -8.94 -6.54
C ARG A 44 0.91 -7.99 -7.51
N PHE A 45 1.37 -6.85 -7.02
CA PHE A 45 2.11 -5.88 -7.83
C PHE A 45 3.43 -6.50 -8.35
N GLY A 46 4.16 -7.20 -7.48
CA GLY A 46 5.36 -7.93 -7.87
C GLY A 46 5.09 -9.01 -8.91
N GLY A 47 4.00 -9.76 -8.77
CA GLY A 47 3.54 -10.73 -9.77
C GLY A 47 3.34 -10.10 -11.15
N GLN A 48 2.57 -9.01 -11.22
CA GLN A 48 2.33 -8.28 -12.47
C GLN A 48 3.60 -7.71 -13.09
N LEU A 49 4.55 -7.28 -12.25
CA LEU A 49 5.85 -6.79 -12.72
C LEU A 49 6.69 -7.92 -13.34
N MET A 50 6.69 -9.10 -12.71
CA MET A 50 7.38 -10.27 -13.24
C MET A 50 6.77 -10.74 -14.57
N ASP A 51 5.45 -10.73 -14.68
CA ASP A 51 4.78 -11.14 -15.92
C ASP A 51 5.15 -10.22 -17.08
N LYS A 52 5.09 -8.89 -16.88
CA LYS A 52 5.54 -7.92 -17.89
C LYS A 52 7.02 -8.07 -18.26
N LEU A 53 7.87 -8.42 -17.28
CA LEU A 53 9.28 -8.65 -17.54
C LEU A 53 9.50 -9.89 -18.42
N LYS A 54 8.73 -10.96 -18.20
CA LYS A 54 8.76 -12.16 -19.04
C LYS A 54 8.30 -11.86 -20.46
N ASP A 55 7.22 -11.08 -20.61
CA ASP A 55 6.71 -10.69 -21.93
C ASP A 55 7.80 -9.97 -22.75
N LEU A 56 8.49 -9.00 -22.15
CA LEU A 56 9.59 -8.26 -22.79
C LEU A 56 10.82 -9.14 -23.10
N GLN A 57 11.04 -10.21 -22.33
CA GLN A 57 12.12 -11.16 -22.60
C GLN A 57 11.79 -12.07 -23.80
N MET A 58 10.50 -12.37 -24.01
CA MET A 58 10.04 -13.20 -25.12
C MET A 58 9.90 -12.44 -26.45
N GLU A 59 9.77 -11.10 -26.40
CA GLU A 59 9.77 -10.23 -27.59
C GLU A 59 11.16 -10.02 -28.21
N LYS A 60 12.23 -10.49 -27.55
CA LYS A 60 13.61 -10.44 -28.06
C LYS A 60 14.00 -11.74 -28.75
#